data_AF-A0AAN8ZBM7-F1
#
_entry.id   AF-A0AAN8ZBM7-F1
#
_cell.length_a   1.000
_cell.length_b   1.000
_cell.length_c   1.000
_cell.angle_alpha   90.00
_cell.angle_beta   90.00
_cell.angle_gamma   90.00
#
_symmetry.space_group_name_H-M   'P 1'
#
loop_
_entity.id
_entity.type
_entity.pdbx_description
1 polymer ?
#
loop_
_entity_poly.entity_id
_entity_poly.type
_entity_poly.pdbx_seq_one_letter_code
_entity_poly.pdbx_strand_id
1 'polypeptide(L)'
;MAGRQDGMHPSKSVFRPLLHHLESCLVDMASEGLVDKDELDKFNMPVYSPSATEISIARLGELRDEYLSILSAAEFRVVSEGIISKAFGNEILDELYDRYAKKVEGPSSIRDEEGLAVQLFILLKRNY
;
A
#
# COMPACT_ATOMS: atom_id res chain seq x y z
N MET A 1 2.40 6.86 11.76
CA MET A 1 1.69 6.01 10.77
C MET A 1 1.52 6.85 9.52
N ALA A 2 1.73 6.29 8.33
CA ALA A 2 1.46 7.00 7.08
C ALA A 2 -0.05 7.28 6.95
N GLY A 3 -0.40 8.55 7.05
CA GLY A 3 -1.75 9.08 6.85
C GLY A 3 -1.91 9.73 5.49
N ARG A 4 -3.13 10.19 5.23
CA ARG A 4 -3.50 10.98 4.06
C ARG A 4 -3.87 12.40 4.45
N GLN A 5 -3.78 13.33 3.51
CA GLN A 5 -4.24 14.71 3.72
C GLN A 5 -5.75 14.76 3.99
N ASP A 6 -6.18 15.71 4.82
CA ASP A 6 -7.61 15.96 5.04
C ASP A 6 -8.32 16.31 3.73
N GLY A 7 -9.55 15.80 3.56
CA GLY A 7 -10.35 15.99 2.34
C GLY A 7 -9.99 15.07 1.17
N MET A 8 -8.87 14.32 1.23
CA MET A 8 -8.56 13.30 0.22
C MET A 8 -9.40 12.04 0.42
N HIS A 9 -9.95 11.52 -0.68
CA HIS A 9 -10.69 10.26 -0.68
C HIS A 9 -9.78 9.10 -0.23
N PRO A 10 -10.27 8.13 0.58
CA PRO A 10 -9.45 7.01 1.07
C PRO A 10 -8.70 6.22 -0.02
N SER A 11 -9.29 6.08 -1.21
CA SER A 11 -8.67 5.39 -2.36
C SER A 11 -7.51 6.16 -3.01
N LYS A 12 -7.34 7.44 -2.67
CA LYS A 12 -6.19 8.27 -3.05
C LYS A 12 -5.13 8.28 -1.94
N SER A 13 -4.87 7.10 -1.35
CA SER A 13 -3.83 6.93 -0.34
C SER A 13 -2.43 7.00 -0.95
N VAL A 14 -1.43 7.27 -0.13
CA VAL A 14 -0.01 7.25 -0.53
C VAL A 14 0.48 5.87 -0.94
N PHE A 15 -0.23 4.81 -0.54
CA PHE A 15 0.06 3.45 -0.97
C PHE A 15 -0.53 3.12 -2.35
N ARG A 16 -1.37 3.98 -2.93
CA ARG A 16 -2.06 3.72 -4.20
C ARG A 16 -1.12 3.29 -5.33
N PRO A 17 0.01 3.95 -5.61
CA PRO A 17 0.91 3.51 -6.69
C PRO A 17 1.46 2.11 -6.44
N LEU A 18 1.85 1.79 -5.20
CA LEU A 18 2.36 0.47 -4.82
C LEU A 18 1.27 -0.60 -5.02
N LEU A 19 0.07 -0.35 -4.50
CA LEU A 19 -1.05 -1.27 -4.60
C LEU A 19 -1.50 -1.49 -6.05
N HIS A 20 -1.44 -0.46 -6.90
CA HIS A 20 -1.77 -0.57 -8.31
C HIS A 20 -0.81 -1.50 -9.07
N HIS A 21 0.51 -1.42 -8.80
CA HIS A 21 1.46 -2.35 -9.41
C HIS A 21 1.24 -3.78 -8.93
N LEU A 22 0.92 -3.97 -7.65
CA LEU A 22 0.58 -5.28 -7.08
C LEU A 22 -0.67 -5.86 -7.75
N GLU A 23 -1.76 -5.08 -7.81
CA GLU A 23 -3.01 -5.45 -8.48
C GLU A 23 -2.74 -5.85 -9.92
N SER A 24 -1.99 -5.03 -10.65
CA SER A 24 -1.65 -5.31 -12.04
C SER A 24 -0.86 -6.62 -12.20
N CYS A 25 0.07 -6.94 -11.30
CA CYS A 25 0.76 -8.24 -11.34
C CYS A 25 -0.18 -9.41 -11.07
N LEU A 26 -1.06 -9.29 -10.08
CA LEU A 26 -2.02 -10.34 -9.73
C LEU A 26 -3.03 -10.58 -10.87
N VAL A 27 -3.48 -9.51 -11.54
CA VAL A 27 -4.35 -9.61 -12.72
C VAL A 27 -3.66 -10.36 -13.87
N ASP A 28 -2.39 -10.06 -14.15
CA ASP A 28 -1.63 -10.79 -15.18
C ASP A 28 -1.52 -12.27 -14.81
N MET A 29 -1.17 -12.57 -13.55
CA MET A 29 -1.06 -13.95 -13.06
C MET A 29 -2.40 -14.69 -13.09
N ALA A 30 -3.52 -14.02 -12.82
CA ALA A 30 -4.84 -14.60 -12.94
C ALA A 30 -5.21 -14.88 -14.41
N SER A 31 -4.82 -14.00 -15.33
CA SER A 31 -5.01 -14.22 -16.77
C SER A 31 -4.21 -15.42 -17.29
N GLU A 32 -3.08 -15.73 -16.67
CA GLU A 32 -2.22 -16.89 -16.96
C GLU A 32 -2.64 -18.16 -16.20
N GLY A 33 -3.65 -18.08 -15.32
CA GLY A 33 -4.13 -19.19 -14.52
C GLY A 33 -3.25 -19.58 -13.32
N LEU A 34 -2.31 -18.71 -12.94
CA LEU A 34 -1.45 -18.89 -11.76
C LEU A 34 -2.14 -18.46 -10.46
N VAL A 35 -3.13 -17.59 -10.56
CA VAL A 35 -3.95 -17.11 -9.44
C VAL A 35 -5.42 -17.34 -9.80
N ASP A 36 -6.20 -17.81 -8.84
CA ASP A 36 -7.65 -17.93 -9.03
C ASP A 36 -8.31 -16.55 -9.11
N LYS A 37 -9.12 -16.35 -10.14
CA LYS A 37 -9.75 -15.05 -10.41
C LYS A 37 -10.81 -14.70 -9.37
N ASP A 38 -11.58 -15.67 -8.90
CA ASP A 38 -12.63 -15.43 -7.91
C ASP A 38 -12.02 -15.10 -6.54
N GLU A 39 -10.88 -15.70 -6.19
CA GLU A 39 -10.11 -15.35 -5.01
C GLU A 39 -9.45 -13.97 -5.12
N LEU A 40 -8.95 -13.59 -6.30
CA LEU A 40 -8.44 -12.25 -6.56
C LEU A 40 -9.54 -11.18 -6.40
N ASP A 41 -10.73 -11.41 -6.96
CA ASP A 41 -11.85 -10.47 -6.90
C ASP A 41 -12.39 -10.26 -5.46
N LYS A 42 -12.26 -11.26 -4.58
CA LYS A 42 -12.63 -11.15 -3.15
C LYS A 42 -11.54 -10.50 -2.31
N PHE A 43 -10.29 -10.56 -2.75
CA PHE A 43 -9.15 -10.10 -1.99
C PHE A 43 -9.12 -8.58 -1.90
N ASN A 44 -8.90 -8.08 -0.69
CA ASN A 44 -8.65 -6.66 -0.44
C ASN A 44 -7.44 -6.53 0.48
N MET A 45 -6.54 -5.59 0.15
CA MET A 45 -5.40 -5.31 1.00
C MET A 45 -5.86 -4.64 2.31
N PRO A 46 -5.48 -5.18 3.49
CA PRO A 46 -5.93 -4.67 4.78
C PRO A 46 -5.12 -3.44 5.23
N VAL A 47 -5.03 -2.44 4.35
CA VAL A 47 -4.28 -1.20 4.58
C VAL A 47 -5.22 -0.01 4.48
N TYR A 48 -5.20 0.84 5.50
CA TYR A 48 -5.95 2.08 5.55
C TYR A 48 -5.04 3.22 5.97
N SER A 49 -5.00 4.30 5.18
CA SER A 49 -4.31 5.54 5.54
C SER A 49 -5.34 6.56 6.04
N PRO A 50 -5.50 6.72 7.36
CA PRO A 50 -6.40 7.70 7.94
C PRO A 50 -5.90 9.13 7.72
N SER A 51 -6.80 10.09 7.81
CA SER A 51 -6.51 11.53 7.84
C SER A 51 -6.42 12.06 9.27
N ALA A 52 -5.88 13.26 9.43
CA ALA A 52 -5.77 13.96 10.71
C ALA A 52 -7.14 14.09 11.40
N THR A 53 -8.14 14.51 10.63
CA THR A 53 -9.53 14.68 11.09
C THR A 53 -10.19 13.38 11.55
N GLU A 54 -9.85 12.25 10.95
CA GLU A 54 -10.39 10.94 11.35
C GLU A 54 -9.84 10.45 12.70
N ILE A 55 -8.66 10.92 13.12
CA ILE A 55 -8.00 10.53 14.38
C ILE A 55 -8.04 11.67 15.42
N SER A 56 -9.16 12.40 15.48
CA SER A 56 -9.40 13.61 16.30
C SER A 56 -9.12 13.50 17.81
N ILE A 57 -8.76 12.33 18.34
CA ILE A 57 -8.46 12.05 19.75
C ILE A 57 -7.02 12.40 20.19
N ALA A 58 -6.15 12.84 19.27
CA ALA A 58 -4.73 13.02 19.53
C ALA A 58 -4.26 14.46 19.34
N ARG A 59 -3.26 14.90 20.12
CA ARG A 59 -2.39 15.99 19.70
C ARG A 59 -1.60 15.51 18.50
N LEU A 60 -2.04 15.90 17.31
CA LEU A 60 -1.47 15.48 16.06
C LEU A 60 -0.32 16.41 15.68
N GLY A 61 0.86 15.85 15.45
CA GLY A 61 1.92 16.51 14.69
C GLY A 61 1.92 15.96 13.27
N GLU A 62 1.88 16.83 12.26
CA GLU A 62 2.11 16.46 10.87
C GLU A 62 3.56 16.72 10.52
N LEU A 63 4.30 15.66 10.20
CA LEU A 63 5.57 15.79 9.51
C LEU A 63 5.29 15.63 8.02
N ARG A 64 5.48 16.72 7.27
CA ARG A 64 5.52 16.68 5.81
C ARG A 64 6.90 16.20 5.42
N ASP A 65 6.99 14.93 5.07
CA ASP A 65 8.21 14.39 4.51
C ASP A 65 8.07 14.39 2.98
N GLU A 66 8.83 15.25 2.31
CA GLU A 66 8.90 15.27 0.84
C GLU A 66 9.54 13.98 0.29
N TYR A 67 10.12 13.16 1.17
CA TYR A 67 10.88 11.95 0.85
C TYR A 67 10.38 10.71 1.59
N LEU A 68 9.08 10.57 1.85
CA LEU A 68 8.52 9.25 2.16
C LEU A 68 8.59 8.40 0.89
N SER A 69 9.78 7.87 0.66
CA SER A 69 10.16 7.02 -0.45
C SER A 69 9.15 5.89 -0.56
N ILE A 70 8.52 5.85 -1.73
CA ILE A 70 7.80 4.68 -2.25
C ILE A 70 8.65 3.46 -1.89
N LEU A 71 8.13 2.57 -1.03
CA LEU A 71 8.83 1.34 -0.63
C LEU A 71 9.42 0.67 -1.87
N SER A 72 10.70 0.31 -1.83
CA SER A 72 11.29 -0.52 -2.89
C SER A 72 10.53 -1.83 -3.01
N ALA A 73 10.71 -2.55 -4.12
CA ALA A 73 10.09 -3.87 -4.30
C ALA A 73 10.45 -4.84 -3.16
N ALA A 74 11.70 -4.79 -2.68
CA ALA A 74 12.15 -5.60 -1.55
C ALA A 74 11.45 -5.19 -0.24
N GLU A 75 11.35 -3.90 0.07
CA GLU A 75 10.66 -3.42 1.27
C GLU A 75 9.16 -3.72 1.21
N PHE A 76 8.55 -3.56 0.04
CA PHE A 76 7.15 -3.90 -0.19
C PHE A 76 6.90 -5.39 0.03
N ARG A 77 7.80 -6.26 -0.44
CA ARG A 77 7.75 -7.71 -0.16
C ARG A 77 7.75 -7.98 1.33
N VAL A 78 8.69 -7.41 2.09
CA VAL A 78 8.76 -7.59 3.54
C VAL A 78 7.43 -7.25 4.24
N VAL A 79 6.75 -6.17 3.84
CA VAL A 79 5.50 -5.75 4.50
C VAL A 79 4.25 -6.48 4.02
N SER A 80 4.27 -7.09 2.83
CA SER A 80 3.08 -7.68 2.21
C SER A 80 3.11 -9.21 2.09
N GLU A 81 4.28 -9.85 2.10
CA GLU A 81 4.46 -11.28 1.82
C GLU A 81 3.56 -12.15 2.70
N GLY A 82 3.50 -11.88 4.00
CA GLY A 82 2.67 -12.64 4.93
C GLY A 82 1.16 -12.48 4.73
N ILE A 83 0.70 -11.42 4.05
CA ILE A 83 -0.70 -11.21 3.68
C ILE A 83 -1.00 -11.96 2.38
N ILE A 84 -0.14 -11.77 1.38
CA ILE A 84 -0.29 -12.40 0.06
C ILE A 84 -0.20 -13.92 0.17
N SER A 85 0.74 -14.46 0.96
CA SER A 85 0.89 -15.90 1.13
C SER A 85 -0.30 -16.57 1.80
N LYS A 86 -0.99 -15.85 2.69
CA LYS A 86 -2.23 -16.32 3.30
C LYS A 86 -3.41 -16.32 2.33
N ALA A 87 -3.42 -15.39 1.38
CA ALA A 87 -4.51 -15.25 0.42
C ALA A 87 -4.34 -16.19 -0.79
N PHE A 88 -3.12 -16.32 -1.30
CA PHE A 88 -2.84 -16.95 -2.60
C PHE A 88 -1.80 -18.08 -2.54
N GLY A 89 -1.31 -18.44 -1.35
CA GLY A 89 -0.28 -19.46 -1.20
C GLY A 89 1.14 -18.92 -1.37
N ASN A 90 2.13 -19.78 -1.07
CA ASN A 90 3.55 -19.41 -1.12
C ASN A 90 4.15 -19.59 -2.52
N GLU A 91 3.52 -20.42 -3.34
CA GLU A 91 3.96 -20.84 -4.66
C GLU A 91 4.04 -19.68 -5.66
N ILE A 92 3.26 -18.63 -5.46
CA ILE A 92 3.24 -17.47 -6.36
C ILE A 92 4.25 -16.37 -5.98
N LEU A 93 4.83 -16.42 -4.77
CA LEU A 93 5.47 -15.24 -4.17
C LEU A 93 6.69 -14.76 -4.95
N ASP A 94 7.60 -15.66 -5.30
CA ASP A 94 8.84 -15.27 -5.99
C ASP A 94 8.55 -14.65 -7.36
N GLU A 95 7.70 -15.31 -8.15
CA GLU A 95 7.26 -14.81 -9.46
C GLU A 95 6.50 -13.48 -9.34
N LEU A 96 5.61 -13.36 -8.35
CA LEU A 96 4.85 -12.13 -8.10
C LEU A 96 5.77 -10.95 -7.83
N TYR A 97 6.75 -11.11 -6.93
CA TYR A 97 7.64 -10.00 -6.55
C TYR A 97 8.68 -9.69 -7.64
N ASP A 98 9.06 -10.67 -8.46
CA ASP A 98 9.88 -10.41 -9.66
C ASP A 98 9.13 -9.58 -10.70
N ARG A 99 7.84 -9.87 -10.94
CA ARG A 99 6.97 -9.04 -11.80
C ARG A 99 6.76 -7.66 -11.21
N TYR A 100 6.53 -7.59 -9.89
CA TYR A 100 6.35 -6.34 -9.17
C TYR A 100 7.57 -5.42 -9.31
N ALA A 101 8.77 -5.94 -9.11
CA ALA A 101 10.02 -5.19 -9.27
C ALA A 101 10.13 -4.56 -10.67
N LYS A 102 9.84 -5.34 -11.71
CA LYS A 102 9.84 -4.85 -13.10
C LYS A 102 8.82 -3.73 -13.34
N LYS A 103 7.64 -3.80 -12.72
CA LYS A 103 6.60 -2.78 -12.87
C LYS A 103 6.91 -1.48 -12.13
N VAL A 104 7.52 -1.58 -10.95
CA VAL A 104 7.95 -0.39 -10.17
C VAL A 104 9.08 0.37 -10.87
N GLU A 105 9.96 -0.32 -11.57
CA GLU A 105 11.07 0.26 -12.35
C GLU A 105 10.66 0.72 -13.77
N GLY A 106 9.49 0.31 -14.25
CA GLY A 106 9.04 0.54 -15.62
C GLY A 106 8.52 1.96 -15.91
N PRO A 107 8.32 2.32 -17.20
CA PRO A 107 7.77 3.62 -17.60
C PRO A 107 6.30 3.82 -17.15
N SER A 108 5.62 2.74 -16.75
CA SER A 108 4.30 2.75 -16.12
C SER A 108 4.33 3.05 -14.62
N SER A 109 5.52 3.32 -14.05
CA SER A 109 5.68 3.81 -12.68
C SER A 109 4.83 5.05 -12.51
N ILE A 110 3.66 4.88 -11.91
CA ILE A 110 2.77 5.99 -11.54
C ILE A 110 3.48 6.78 -10.45
N ARG A 111 4.35 7.71 -10.88
CA ARG A 111 4.86 8.81 -10.07
C ARG A 111 3.83 9.93 -10.16
N ASP A 112 2.60 9.66 -9.76
CA ASP A 112 1.62 10.73 -9.62
C ASP A 112 2.15 11.67 -8.54
N GLU A 113 2.29 12.96 -8.89
CA GLU A 113 2.63 14.05 -7.98
C GLU A 113 1.55 14.25 -6.88
N GLU A 114 0.45 13.50 -6.91
CA GLU A 114 -0.69 13.65 -6.02
C GLU A 114 -0.58 12.74 -4.79
N GLY A 115 0.20 13.18 -3.80
CA GLY A 115 0.03 12.71 -2.43
C GLY A 115 1.29 12.77 -1.59
N LEU A 116 1.51 13.90 -0.91
CA LEU A 116 2.48 13.95 0.18
C LEU A 116 2.04 12.97 1.26
N ALA A 117 2.90 12.00 1.58
CA ALA A 117 2.68 11.15 2.73
C ALA A 117 2.83 11.99 4.00
N VAL A 118 1.80 11.98 4.84
CA VAL A 118 1.84 12.64 6.14
C VAL A 118 2.16 11.58 7.17
N GLN A 119 3.25 11.75 7.90
CA GLN A 119 3.47 10.89 9.06
C GLN A 119 2.61 11.43 10.21
N LEU A 120 1.57 10.68 10.57
CA LEU A 120 0.72 10.96 11.72
C LEU A 120 1.39 10.43 12.98
N PHE A 121 1.59 11.31 13.96
CA PHE A 121 2.03 10.98 15.31
C PHE A 121 0.93 11.31 16.32
N ILE A 122 0.64 10.35 17.20
CA ILE A 122 -0.43 10.44 18.20
C ILE A 122 0.20 10.32 19.59
N LEU A 123 0.12 11.39 20.38
CA LEU A 123 0.48 11.37 21.79
C LEU A 123 -0.78 11.28 22.66
N LEU A 124 -0.92 10.18 23.40
CA LEU A 124 -2.03 9.95 24.32
C LEU A 124 -1.55 10.02 25.77
N LYS A 125 -2.39 10.59 26.64
CA LYS A 125 -2.19 10.57 28.09
C LYS A 125 -3.30 9.76 28.73
N ARG A 126 -2.94 8.76 29.54
CA ARG A 126 -3.89 7.99 30.34
C ARG A 126 -4.43 8.89 31.46
N ASN A 127 -5.75 9.05 31.54
CA ASN A 127 -6.41 9.66 32.69
C ASN A 127 -6.71 8.56 33.70
N TYR A 128 -6.34 8.81 34.96
CA TYR A 128 -6.72 8.00 36.12
C TYR A 128 -7.84 8.71 36.87
#